data_AF-A0AAD7Z9K4-F1
#
_entry.id   AF-A0AAD7Z9K4-F1
#
_cell.length_a   1.000
_cell.length_b   1.000
_cell.length_c   1.000
_cell.angle_alpha   90.00
_cell.angle_beta   90.00
_cell.angle_gamma   90.00
#
_symmetry.space_group_name_H-M   'P 1'
#
loop_
_entity.id
_entity.type
_entity.pdbx_description
1 polymer ?
#
loop_
_entity_poly.entity_id
_entity_poly.type
_entity_poly.pdbx_seq_one_letter_code
_entity_poly.pdbx_strand_id
1 'polypeptide(L)' 'EFVMHNKAPMWNENSQVYQLDFGGRVTQESAKNFQIEFRGKQVMQFGRIDGNAYTLDFQYPFSALQAFAVALANVTQRLK' A
#
# COMPACT_ATOMS: atom_id res chain seq x y z
N GLU A 1 5.56 12.76 -17.63
CA GLU A 1 4.97 12.96 -16.30
C GLU A 1 4.65 11.60 -15.68
N PHE A 2 4.94 11.41 -14.39
CA PHE A 2 4.60 10.19 -13.65
C PHE A 2 3.30 10.41 -12.88
N VAL A 3 2.19 9.89 -13.41
CA VAL A 3 0.89 9.91 -12.72
C VAL A 3 0.60 8.50 -12.22
N MET A 4 0.37 8.36 -10.93
CA MET A 4 0.11 7.09 -10.25
C MET A 4 -1.13 7.21 -9.39
N HIS A 5 -1.75 6.07 -9.09
CA HIS A 5 -2.97 6.02 -8.29
C HIS A 5 -2.93 4.87 -7.30
N ASN A 6 -3.73 5.00 -6.24
CA ASN A 6 -3.98 3.88 -5.34
C ASN A 6 -4.76 2.80 -6.09
N LYS A 7 -4.36 1.54 -5.93
CA LYS A 7 -5.06 0.40 -6.48
C LYS A 7 -6.42 0.25 -5.82
N ALA A 8 -7.45 0.05 -6.63
CA ALA A 8 -8.78 -0.26 -6.11
C ALA A 8 -8.77 -1.67 -5.49
N PRO A 9 -9.32 -1.86 -4.28
CA PRO A 9 -9.43 -3.18 -3.70
C PRO A 9 -10.40 -4.05 -4.51
N MET A 10 -10.16 -5.35 -4.50
CA MET A 10 -11.02 -6.33 -5.15
C MET A 10 -11.98 -6.94 -4.13
N TRP A 11 -13.21 -7.22 -4.55
CA TRP A 11 -14.17 -7.96 -3.75
C TRP A 11 -13.69 -9.40 -3.57
N ASN A 12 -13.59 -9.86 -2.33
CA ASN A 12 -13.35 -11.26 -2.02
C ASN A 12 -14.67 -11.94 -1.64
N GLU A 13 -15.12 -12.90 -2.45
CA GLU A 13 -16.36 -13.63 -2.24
C GLU A 13 -16.36 -14.50 -0.97
N ASN A 14 -15.20 -15.03 -0.57
CA ASN A 14 -15.10 -15.93 0.58
C ASN A 14 -15.19 -15.16 1.91
N SER A 15 -14.52 -14.02 2.00
CA SER A 15 -14.50 -13.18 3.20
C SER A 15 -15.58 -12.08 3.18
N GLN A 16 -16.25 -11.86 2.05
CA GLN A 16 -17.27 -10.82 1.86
C GLN A 16 -16.76 -9.40 2.20
N VAL A 17 -15.49 -9.12 1.86
CA VAL A 17 -14.86 -7.81 2.05
C VAL A 17 -14.07 -7.38 0.83
N TYR A 18 -13.89 -6.06 0.68
CA TYR A 18 -12.93 -5.49 -0.27
C TYR A 18 -11.52 -5.59 0.30
N GLN A 19 -10.62 -6.23 -0.44
CA GLN A 19 -9.24 -6.45 0.00
C GLN A 19 -8.21 -6.20 -1.12
N LEU A 20 -6.98 -5.97 -0.70
CA LEU A 20 -5.80 -5.95 -1.56
C LEU A 20 -4.96 -7.18 -1.25
N ASP A 21 -4.38 -7.80 -2.28
CA ASP A 21 -3.44 -8.90 -2.12
C ASP A 21 -2.02 -8.38 -1.95
N PHE A 22 -1.48 -8.50 -0.74
CA PHE A 22 -0.12 -8.09 -0.38
C PHE A 22 0.90 -9.23 -0.46
N GLY A 23 0.53 -10.40 -1.00
CA GLY A 23 1.44 -11.55 -1.13
C GLY A 23 2.02 -12.01 0.21
N GLY A 24 1.26 -11.90 1.29
CA GLY A 24 1.69 -12.22 2.66
C GLY A 24 2.63 -11.20 3.32
N ARG A 25 2.97 -10.09 2.66
CA ARG A 25 3.88 -9.05 3.21
C ARG A 25 3.22 -8.18 4.28
N VAL A 26 1.91 -8.01 4.20
CA VAL A 26 1.08 -7.27 5.15
C VAL A 26 0.24 -8.27 5.92
N THR A 27 0.31 -8.23 7.26
CA THR A 27 -0.28 -9.24 8.14
C THR A 27 -1.34 -8.67 9.09
N GLN A 28 -1.46 -7.33 9.16
CA GLN A 28 -2.49 -6.68 9.96
C GLN A 28 -3.40 -5.82 9.10
N GLU A 29 -4.70 -5.87 9.37
CA GLU A 29 -5.68 -4.98 8.77
C GLU A 29 -5.46 -3.53 9.24
N SER A 30 -5.54 -2.61 8.29
CA SER A 30 -5.42 -1.18 8.56
C SER A 30 -5.88 -0.38 7.34
N ALA A 31 -6.56 0.73 7.58
CA ALA A 31 -6.88 1.71 6.55
C ALA A 31 -5.62 2.45 6.01
N LYS A 32 -4.44 2.15 6.56
CA LYS A 32 -3.13 2.60 6.08
C LYS A 32 -2.49 1.64 5.07
N ASN A 33 -3.07 0.47 4.83
CA ASN A 33 -2.54 -0.48 3.87
C ASN A 33 -2.93 -0.03 2.45
N PHE A 34 -1.95 0.11 1.55
CA PHE A 34 -2.21 0.55 0.18
C PHE A 34 -1.22 -0.05 -0.82
N GLN A 35 -1.63 -0.06 -2.09
CA GLN A 35 -0.78 -0.38 -3.23
C GLN A 35 -0.86 0.76 -4.25
N ILE A 36 0.27 1.18 -4.81
CA ILE A 36 0.30 2.21 -5.86
C ILE A 36 0.54 1.53 -7.20
N GLU A 37 -0.24 1.93 -8.20
CA GLU A 37 -0.10 1.47 -9.57
C GLU A 37 0.41 2.57 -10.50
N PHE A 38 1.31 2.18 -11.39
CA PHE A 38 1.78 2.99 -12.50
C PHE A 38 1.67 2.16 -13.79
N ARG A 39 0.89 2.67 -14.76
CA ARG A 39 0.65 2.00 -16.06
C ARG A 39 0.17 0.54 -15.90
N GLY A 40 -0.76 0.30 -14.97
CA GLY A 40 -1.34 -1.03 -14.71
C GLY A 40 -0.41 -2.01 -14.01
N LYS A 41 0.74 -1.55 -13.51
CA LYS A 41 1.65 -2.36 -12.70
C LYS A 41 1.73 -1.79 -11.29
N GLN A 42 1.62 -2.66 -10.29
CA GLN A 42 1.92 -2.31 -8.91
C GLN A 42 3.41 -1.93 -8.80
N VAL A 43 3.70 -0.72 -8.33
CA VAL A 43 5.07 -0.20 -8.21
C VAL A 43 5.48 0.08 -6.76
N MET A 44 4.53 0.06 -5.83
CA MET A 44 4.78 0.21 -4.41
C MET A 44 3.67 -0.47 -3.62
N GLN A 45 4.01 -1.07 -2.48
CA GLN A 45 3.05 -1.48 -1.47
C GLN A 45 3.56 -1.14 -0.07
N PHE A 46 2.62 -0.73 0.77
CA PHE A 46 2.88 -0.38 2.15
C PHE A 46 1.77 -0.94 3.02
N GLY A 47 2.13 -1.46 4.19
CA GLY A 47 1.13 -1.90 5.14
C GLY A 47 1.70 -2.37 6.46
N ARG A 48 0.80 -2.53 7.42
CA ARG A 48 1.12 -2.84 8.80
C ARG A 48 1.47 -4.31 8.97
N ILE A 49 2.52 -4.54 9.76
CA ILE A 49 2.87 -5.84 10.32
C ILE A 49 2.82 -5.74 11.85
N ASP A 50 3.33 -6.74 12.56
CA ASP A 50 3.23 -6.77 14.02
C ASP A 50 4.09 -5.71 14.74
N GLY A 51 3.74 -5.39 15.98
CA GLY A 51 4.57 -4.58 16.87
C GLY A 51 4.82 -3.14 16.41
N ASN A 52 3.83 -2.48 15.81
CA ASN A 52 3.94 -1.14 15.21
C ASN A 52 4.95 -1.05 14.05
N ALA A 53 5.37 -2.17 13.49
CA ALA A 53 6.20 -2.18 12.30
C ALA A 53 5.35 -2.18 11.02
N TYR A 54 5.97 -1.76 9.92
CA TYR A 54 5.37 -1.69 8.60
C TYR A 54 6.34 -2.26 7.57
N THR A 55 5.78 -2.88 6.53
CA THR A 55 6.54 -3.23 5.33
C THR A 55 6.41 -2.12 4.29
N LEU A 56 7.49 -1.87 3.55
CA LEU A 56 7.50 -0.95 2.42
C LEU A 56 8.28 -1.59 1.27
N ASP A 57 7.57 -2.05 0.26
CA ASP A 57 8.16 -2.56 -0.97
C ASP A 57 7.94 -1.52 -2.07
N PHE A 58 8.98 -1.21 -2.83
CA PHE A 58 8.89 -0.29 -3.95
C PHE A 58 9.83 -0.73 -5.07
N GLN A 59 9.49 -0.30 -6.28
CA GLN A 59 10.32 -0.50 -7.46
C GLN A 59 10.29 0.75 -8.32
N TYR A 60 11.00 0.70 -9.46
CA TYR A 60 10.95 1.77 -10.45
C TYR A 60 9.50 2.19 -10.72
N PRO A 61 9.19 3.50 -10.71
CA PRO A 61 10.12 4.63 -10.77
C PRO A 61 10.47 5.26 -9.41
N PHE A 62 10.11 4.65 -8.28
CA PHE A 62 10.41 5.21 -6.97
C PHE A 62 11.88 5.06 -6.59
N SER A 63 12.46 6.13 -6.05
CA SER A 63 13.62 6.04 -5.17
C SER A 63 13.18 5.71 -3.74
N ALA A 64 14.12 5.25 -2.91
CA ALA A 64 13.85 4.97 -1.49
C ALA A 64 13.29 6.20 -0.75
N LEU A 65 13.85 7.40 -1.02
CA LEU A 65 13.39 8.64 -0.40
C LEU A 65 11.95 8.98 -0.79
N GLN A 66 11.60 8.83 -2.07
CA GLN A 66 10.24 9.10 -2.56
C GLN A 66 9.23 8.12 -1.98
N ALA A 67 9.54 6.82 -2.00
CA ALA A 67 8.67 5.79 -1.42
C ALA A 67 8.46 6.02 0.08
N PHE A 68 9.53 6.32 0.81
CA PHE A 68 9.44 6.59 2.24
C PHE A 68 8.63 7.86 2.54
N ALA A 69 8.79 8.93 1.76
CA ALA A 69 7.99 10.15 1.92
C ALA A 69 6.48 9.89 1.72
N VAL A 70 6.10 9.09 0.72
CA VAL A 70 4.71 8.68 0.50
C VAL A 70 4.17 7.85 1.67
N ALA A 71 4.96 6.90 2.19
CA ALA A 71 4.58 6.10 3.34
C ALA A 71 4.35 6.96 4.60
N LEU A 72 5.24 7.92 4.89
CA LEU A 72 5.09 8.86 6.01
C LEU A 72 3.85 9.75 5.87
N ALA A 73 3.58 10.26 4.66
CA ALA A 73 2.37 11.05 4.39
C ALA A 73 1.10 10.24 4.69
N ASN A 74 1.10 8.94 4.37
CA ASN A 74 -0.01 8.05 4.67
C ASN A 74 -0.14 7.80 6.18
N VAL A 75 0.94 7.46 6.88
CA VAL A 75 0.92 7.17 8.33
C VAL A 75 0.48 8.38 9.15
N THR A 76 0.92 9.59 8.76
CA THR A 76 0.60 10.84 9.49
C THR A 76 -0.82 11.34 9.26
N GLN A 77 -1.46 10.98 8.14
CA GLN A 77 -2.86 11.34 7.92
C GLN A 77 -3.74 10.78 9.04
N ARG A 78 -4.48 11.63 9.74
CA ARG A 78 -5.59 11.16 10.57
C ARG A 78 -6.75 10.82 9.64
N LEU A 79 -7.13 9.55 9.60
CA LEU A 79 -8.39 9.14 9.01
C LEU A 79 -9.47 9.60 10.00
N LYS A 80 -10.27 10.57 9.58
CA LYS A 80 -11.43 11.05 10.34
C LYS A 80 -12.62 10.14 10.09
#